data_AF-A0A179B8T2-F1
#
_entry.id   AF-A0A179B8T2-F1
#
_cell.length_a   1.000
_cell.length_b   1.000
_cell.length_c   1.000
_cell.angle_alpha   90.00
_cell.angle_beta   90.00
_cell.angle_gamma   90.00
#
_symmetry.space_group_name_H-M   'P 1'
#
loop_
_entity.id
_entity.type
_entity.pdbx_description
1 polymer ?
#
loop_
_entity_poly.entity_id
_entity_poly.type
_entity_poly.pdbx_seq_one_letter_code
_entity_poly.pdbx_strand_id
1 'polypeptide(L)'
;MSRGFDGEFASVDLLLGSECESRGVDGFCLAWIKLERQLRKITANLLYQASDITRADTGKIRAALHDHGGLSHNSFIGAIGHLSGVSVSDLIGDRYRGLKREVEASFRNRQKILHGQQTDESLSREALIGRITDIREWCERLSAGAMDRFGYDGFSGPTSLFKTNRGDVIAAVDKAVKRRGWQEYAKTFQR
;
A
#
# COMPACT_ATOMS: atom_id res chain seq x y z
N MET A 1 -14.47 -10.67 4.89
CA MET A 1 -13.20 -10.02 5.22
C MET A 1 -12.05 -10.98 4.94
N SER A 2 -10.90 -10.48 4.47
CA SER A 2 -9.69 -11.29 4.28
C SER A 2 -9.07 -11.56 5.65
N ARG A 3 -8.72 -12.82 5.95
CA ARG A 3 -7.94 -13.17 7.16
C ARG A 3 -6.65 -12.36 7.30
N GLY A 4 -6.06 -11.94 6.18
CA GLY A 4 -4.84 -11.12 6.15
C GLY A 4 -5.08 -9.71 6.68
N PHE A 5 -6.17 -9.06 6.26
CA PHE A 5 -6.52 -7.71 6.74
C PHE A 5 -6.86 -7.70 8.23
N ASP A 6 -7.72 -8.63 8.69
CA ASP A 6 -8.14 -8.69 10.09
C ASP A 6 -6.94 -8.92 11.01
N GLY A 7 -6.07 -9.87 10.65
CA GLY A 7 -4.85 -10.13 11.40
C GLY A 7 -3.87 -8.95 11.39
N GLU A 8 -3.79 -8.20 10.29
CA GLU A 8 -2.94 -7.03 10.21
C GLU A 8 -3.43 -5.91 11.14
N PHE A 9 -4.73 -5.60 11.15
CA PHE A 9 -5.28 -4.48 11.92
C PHE A 9 -5.58 -4.78 13.39
N ALA A 10 -5.55 -6.04 13.82
CA ALA A 10 -5.72 -6.42 15.23
C ALA A 10 -4.77 -5.67 16.18
N SER A 11 -3.53 -5.41 15.75
CA SER A 11 -2.56 -4.60 16.52
C SER A 11 -2.97 -3.14 16.71
N VAL A 12 -3.67 -2.54 15.74
CA VAL A 12 -4.23 -1.19 15.85
C VAL A 12 -5.40 -1.20 16.83
N ASP A 13 -6.26 -2.23 16.77
CA ASP A 13 -7.40 -2.38 17.67
C ASP A 13 -6.96 -2.51 19.13
N LEU A 14 -5.89 -3.28 19.39
CA LEU A 14 -5.29 -3.40 20.72
C LEU A 14 -4.78 -2.05 21.24
N LEU A 15 -4.11 -1.24 20.41
CA LEU A 15 -3.65 0.10 20.81
C LEU A 15 -4.83 1.01 21.13
N LEU A 16 -5.85 1.04 20.28
CA LEU A 16 -7.03 1.88 20.47
C LEU A 16 -7.84 1.50 21.72
N GLY A 17 -7.85 0.20 22.07
CA GLY A 17 -8.46 -0.31 23.30
C GLY A 17 -7.65 -0.07 24.57
N SER A 18 -6.39 0.38 24.48
CA SER A 18 -5.55 0.65 25.64
C SER A 18 -5.94 1.93 26.39
N GLU A 19 -5.49 2.07 27.63
CA GLU A 19 -5.66 3.29 28.44
C GLU A 19 -4.56 4.34 28.19
N CYS A 20 -3.62 4.08 27.27
CA CYS A 20 -2.51 4.98 27.01
C CYS A 20 -2.99 6.31 26.42
N GLU A 21 -2.51 7.44 26.95
CA GLU A 21 -2.88 8.76 26.44
C GLU A 21 -2.49 8.96 24.97
N SER A 22 -1.37 8.35 24.55
CA SER A 22 -0.81 8.41 23.20
C SER A 22 -1.53 7.51 22.18
N ARG A 23 -2.50 6.68 22.59
CA ARG A 23 -3.13 5.65 21.72
C ARG A 23 -3.63 6.16 20.37
N GLY A 24 -4.09 7.41 20.29
CA GLY A 24 -4.52 8.03 19.03
C GLY A 24 -3.34 8.26 18.07
N VAL A 25 -2.21 8.76 18.58
CA VAL A 25 -0.99 8.99 17.81
C VAL A 25 -0.34 7.67 17.43
N ASP A 26 -0.21 6.74 18.38
CA ASP A 26 0.43 5.45 18.17
C ASP A 26 -0.37 4.60 17.17
N GLY A 27 -1.70 4.55 17.36
CA GLY A 27 -2.62 3.88 16.45
C GLY A 27 -2.58 4.48 15.04
N PHE A 28 -2.50 5.81 14.93
CA PHE A 28 -2.40 6.49 13.65
C PHE A 28 -1.08 6.15 12.93
N CYS A 29 0.04 6.21 13.63
CA CYS A 29 1.34 5.86 13.07
C CYS A 29 1.35 4.42 12.56
N LEU A 30 0.83 3.49 13.36
CA LEU A 30 0.77 2.09 12.99
C LEU A 30 -0.16 1.84 11.79
N ALA A 31 -1.35 2.47 11.77
CA ALA A 31 -2.28 2.37 10.64
C ALA A 31 -1.64 2.91 9.34
N TRP A 32 -0.94 4.05 9.41
CA TRP A 32 -0.24 4.63 8.26
C TRP A 32 0.85 3.71 7.72
N ILE A 33 1.69 3.13 8.61
CA ILE A 33 2.72 2.16 8.23
C ILE A 33 2.10 0.96 7.50
N LYS A 34 0.93 0.49 7.96
CA LYS A 34 0.20 -0.63 7.35
C LYS A 34 -0.30 -0.28 5.95
N LEU A 35 -0.86 0.91 5.74
CA LEU A 35 -1.25 1.39 4.41
C LEU A 35 -0.08 1.41 3.44
N GLU A 36 1.04 2.03 3.83
CA GLU A 36 2.21 2.10 2.96
C GLU A 36 2.79 0.70 2.67
N ARG A 37 2.81 -0.18 3.67
CA ARG A 37 3.25 -1.57 3.53
C ARG A 37 2.34 -2.33 2.55
N GLN A 38 1.02 -2.16 2.62
CA GLN A 38 0.09 -2.80 1.69
C GLN A 38 0.39 -2.39 0.24
N LEU A 39 0.50 -1.07 -0.01
CA LEU A 39 0.81 -0.53 -1.33
C LEU A 39 2.13 -1.09 -1.86
N ARG A 40 3.20 -1.04 -1.06
CA ARG A 40 4.51 -1.62 -1.41
C ARG A 40 4.42 -3.11 -1.75
N LYS A 41 3.70 -3.90 -0.94
CA LYS A 41 3.58 -5.34 -1.14
C LYS A 41 2.76 -5.68 -2.39
N ILE A 42 1.67 -4.98 -2.67
CA ILE A 42 0.89 -5.16 -3.90
C ILE A 42 1.74 -4.80 -5.13
N THR A 43 2.40 -3.63 -5.13
CA THR A 43 3.28 -3.23 -6.25
C THR A 43 4.40 -4.24 -6.48
N ALA A 44 5.07 -4.70 -5.43
CA ALA A 44 6.12 -5.71 -5.53
C ALA A 44 5.60 -7.06 -6.07
N ASN A 45 4.41 -7.49 -5.63
CA ASN A 45 3.77 -8.70 -6.14
C ASN A 45 3.41 -8.57 -7.62
N LEU A 46 2.82 -7.45 -8.03
CA LEU A 46 2.48 -7.16 -9.42
C LEU A 46 3.73 -7.17 -10.30
N LEU A 47 4.79 -6.47 -9.90
CA LEU A 47 6.06 -6.48 -10.63
C LEU A 47 6.57 -7.92 -10.77
N TYR A 48 6.54 -8.70 -9.69
CA TYR A 48 6.97 -10.11 -9.68
C TYR A 48 6.16 -11.00 -10.63
N GLN A 49 5.00 -10.56 -11.16
CA GLN A 49 4.26 -11.34 -12.16
C GLN A 49 4.92 -11.33 -13.54
N ALA A 50 5.82 -10.38 -13.86
CA ALA A 50 6.51 -10.30 -15.15
C ALA A 50 7.14 -11.65 -15.55
N SER A 51 6.89 -12.12 -16.77
CA SER A 51 7.23 -13.48 -17.22
C SER A 51 8.72 -13.80 -17.12
N ASP A 52 9.57 -12.79 -17.27
CA ASP A 52 11.03 -12.89 -17.21
C ASP A 52 11.61 -12.86 -15.79
N ILE A 53 10.80 -12.55 -14.77
CA ILE A 53 11.21 -12.57 -13.36
C ILE A 53 11.12 -13.97 -12.79
N THR A 54 12.24 -14.40 -12.21
CA THR A 54 12.38 -15.71 -11.55
C THR A 54 12.74 -15.58 -10.06
N ARG A 55 12.79 -16.72 -9.36
CA ARG A 55 13.23 -16.76 -7.95
C ARG A 55 14.64 -16.20 -7.76
N ALA A 56 15.53 -16.34 -8.75
CA ALA A 56 16.90 -15.80 -8.68
C ALA A 56 16.93 -14.26 -8.63
N ASP A 57 15.88 -13.59 -9.10
CA ASP A 57 15.81 -12.12 -9.16
C ASP A 57 15.25 -11.49 -7.88
N THR A 58 14.82 -12.29 -6.92
CA THR A 58 14.28 -11.82 -5.62
C THR A 58 15.19 -10.79 -4.94
N GLY A 59 16.51 -11.01 -4.95
CA GLY A 59 17.48 -10.10 -4.36
C GLY A 59 17.53 -8.75 -5.08
N LYS A 60 17.48 -8.75 -6.41
CA LYS A 60 17.51 -7.55 -7.24
C LYS A 60 16.26 -6.69 -7.05
N ILE A 61 15.09 -7.33 -6.91
CA ILE A 61 13.83 -6.62 -6.65
C ILE A 61 13.85 -5.95 -5.28
N ARG A 62 14.37 -6.64 -4.26
CA ARG A 62 14.53 -6.05 -2.93
C ARG A 62 15.49 -4.87 -2.93
N ALA A 63 16.62 -4.98 -3.62
CA ALA A 63 17.57 -3.87 -3.77
C ALA A 63 16.91 -2.66 -4.46
N ALA A 64 16.21 -2.88 -5.57
CA ALA A 64 15.49 -1.81 -6.27
C ALA A 64 14.44 -1.12 -5.36
N LEU A 65 13.69 -1.87 -4.54
CA LEU A 65 12.74 -1.28 -3.61
C LEU A 65 13.41 -0.56 -2.42
N HIS A 66 14.60 -0.99 -2.01
CA HIS A 66 15.35 -0.41 -0.90
C HIS A 66 16.05 0.90 -1.27
N ASP A 67 16.68 0.95 -2.44
CA ASP A 67 17.58 2.05 -2.84
C ASP A 67 16.84 3.34 -3.25
N HIS A 68 15.50 3.38 -3.11
CA HIS A 68 14.66 4.50 -3.51
C HIS A 68 13.87 5.12 -2.37
N GLY A 69 14.51 6.04 -1.65
CA GLY A 69 13.92 6.80 -0.55
C GLY A 69 12.83 7.82 -0.95
N GLY A 70 12.59 8.03 -2.26
CA GLY A 70 11.62 9.00 -2.78
C GLY A 70 10.23 8.43 -3.13
N LEU A 71 9.98 7.14 -2.89
CA LEU A 71 8.71 6.51 -3.25
C LEU A 71 7.60 6.84 -2.24
N SER A 72 6.64 7.66 -2.68
CA SER A 72 5.46 8.00 -1.89
C SER A 72 4.32 7.00 -2.09
N HIS A 73 3.29 7.07 -1.24
CA HIS A 73 2.04 6.31 -1.45
C HIS A 73 1.43 6.56 -2.84
N ASN A 74 1.55 7.78 -3.38
CA ASN A 74 1.08 8.11 -4.74
C ASN A 74 1.89 7.39 -5.82
N SER A 75 3.19 7.22 -5.64
CA SER A 75 4.05 6.47 -6.56
C SER A 75 3.55 5.02 -6.67
N PHE A 76 3.24 4.38 -5.54
CA PHE A 76 2.72 3.01 -5.52
C PHE A 76 1.30 2.90 -6.08
N ILE A 77 0.41 3.85 -5.80
CA ILE A 77 -0.94 3.90 -6.41
C ILE A 77 -0.82 3.96 -7.94
N GLY A 78 0.05 4.82 -8.47
CA GLY A 78 0.31 4.91 -9.90
C GLY A 78 0.93 3.64 -10.48
N ALA A 79 1.85 3.01 -9.75
CA ALA A 79 2.49 1.76 -10.15
C ALA A 79 1.50 0.60 -10.24
N ILE A 80 0.57 0.47 -9.28
CA ILE A 80 -0.50 -0.54 -9.32
C ILE A 80 -1.33 -0.38 -10.59
N GLY A 81 -1.74 0.86 -10.91
CA GLY A 81 -2.48 1.17 -12.13
C GLY A 81 -1.71 0.85 -13.40
N HIS A 82 -0.43 1.21 -13.45
CA HIS A 82 0.43 0.97 -14.61
C HIS A 82 0.71 -0.52 -14.85
N LEU A 83 1.08 -1.26 -13.80
CA LEU A 83 1.45 -2.68 -13.87
C LEU A 83 0.24 -3.57 -14.17
N SER A 84 -0.90 -3.30 -13.54
CA SER A 84 -2.07 -4.18 -13.67
C SER A 84 -3.04 -3.78 -14.78
N GLY A 85 -2.95 -2.55 -15.29
CA GLY A 85 -3.93 -1.98 -16.20
C GLY A 85 -5.27 -1.62 -15.52
N VAL A 86 -5.39 -1.75 -14.20
CA VAL A 86 -6.59 -1.41 -13.42
C VAL A 86 -6.24 -0.39 -12.35
N SER A 87 -6.99 0.71 -12.27
CA SER A 87 -6.69 1.78 -11.33
C SER A 87 -7.04 1.39 -9.89
N VAL A 88 -6.37 1.97 -8.91
CA VAL A 88 -6.76 1.82 -7.48
C VAL A 88 -8.18 2.34 -7.23
N SER A 89 -8.64 3.31 -8.01
CA SER A 89 -10.02 3.79 -7.96
C SER A 89 -11.02 2.69 -8.29
N ASP A 90 -10.73 1.86 -9.29
CA ASP A 90 -11.60 0.75 -9.69
C ASP A 90 -11.59 -0.35 -8.63
N LEU A 91 -10.44 -0.58 -7.98
CA LEU A 91 -10.32 -1.59 -6.91
C LEU A 91 -11.06 -1.18 -5.62
N ILE A 92 -11.04 0.11 -5.26
CA ILE A 92 -11.71 0.62 -4.05
C ILE A 92 -13.19 0.92 -4.29
N GLY A 93 -13.54 1.32 -5.52
CA GLY A 93 -14.90 1.61 -5.94
C GLY A 93 -15.38 3.02 -5.54
N ASP A 94 -16.67 3.11 -5.24
CA ASP A 94 -17.42 4.34 -4.96
C ASP A 94 -16.79 5.22 -3.87
N ARG A 95 -16.19 4.60 -2.86
CA ARG A 95 -15.54 5.30 -1.74
C ARG A 95 -14.18 5.90 -2.07
N TYR A 96 -13.59 5.59 -3.23
CA TYR A 96 -12.23 6.03 -3.57
C TYR A 96 -12.03 7.52 -3.43
N ARG A 97 -12.92 8.36 -3.99
CA ARG A 97 -12.74 9.82 -3.96
C ARG A 97 -12.72 10.37 -2.53
N GLY A 98 -13.62 9.90 -1.67
CA GLY A 98 -13.67 10.31 -0.27
C GLY A 98 -12.41 9.86 0.48
N LEU A 99 -12.10 8.57 0.41
CA LEU A 99 -10.96 8.01 1.14
C LEU A 99 -9.62 8.56 0.62
N LYS A 100 -9.48 8.85 -0.68
CA LYS A 100 -8.27 9.44 -1.26
C LYS A 100 -7.96 10.78 -0.62
N ARG A 101 -8.97 11.63 -0.45
CA ARG A 101 -8.83 12.94 0.21
C ARG A 101 -8.39 12.77 1.66
N GLU A 102 -8.95 11.81 2.38
CA GLU A 102 -8.58 11.55 3.78
C GLU A 102 -7.18 10.92 3.93
N VAL A 103 -6.76 10.07 3.01
CA VAL A 103 -5.39 9.54 2.95
C VAL A 103 -4.38 10.66 2.64
N GLU A 104 -4.71 11.58 1.73
CA GLU A 104 -3.85 12.73 1.45
C GLU A 104 -3.75 13.69 2.62
N ALA A 105 -4.84 13.91 3.35
CA ALA A 105 -4.82 14.66 4.60
C ALA A 105 -3.96 13.93 5.65
N SER A 106 -4.16 12.63 5.83
CA SER A 106 -3.38 11.78 6.73
C SER A 106 -1.88 11.84 6.43
N PHE A 107 -1.48 11.95 5.16
CA PHE A 107 -0.07 12.13 4.82
C PHE A 107 0.54 13.39 5.46
N ARG A 108 -0.19 14.51 5.47
CA ARG A 108 0.26 15.74 6.15
C ARG A 108 0.38 15.54 7.66
N ASN A 109 -0.61 14.89 8.28
CA ASN A 109 -0.56 14.51 9.69
C ASN A 109 0.67 13.64 10.00
N ARG A 110 1.00 12.68 9.13
CA ARG A 110 2.19 11.84 9.27
C ARG A 110 3.49 12.66 9.20
N GLN A 111 3.59 13.63 8.30
CA GLN A 111 4.78 14.49 8.26
C GLN A 111 4.91 15.33 9.54
N LYS A 112 3.81 15.83 10.10
CA LYS A 112 3.80 16.51 11.39
C LYS A 112 4.24 15.60 12.54
N ILE A 113 3.63 14.43 12.68
CA ILE A 113 3.84 13.53 13.82
C ILE A 113 5.22 12.89 13.78
N LEU A 114 5.66 12.38 12.62
CA LEU A 114 6.91 11.63 12.52
C LEU A 114 8.13 12.52 12.28
N HIS A 115 7.95 13.72 11.73
CA HIS A 115 9.07 14.62 11.39
C HIS A 115 9.02 15.97 12.09
N GLY A 116 8.08 16.18 13.02
CA GLY A 116 7.99 17.41 13.81
C GLY A 116 7.68 18.67 12.99
N GLN A 117 7.11 18.53 11.79
CA GLN A 117 6.77 19.68 10.95
C GLN A 117 5.74 20.57 11.65
N GLN A 118 6.04 21.86 11.78
CA GLN A 118 5.10 22.83 12.29
C GLN A 118 3.98 23.03 11.25
N THR A 119 2.75 22.78 11.70
CA THR A 119 1.52 23.10 10.98
C THR A 119 0.60 23.83 11.95
N ASP A 120 -0.27 24.70 11.44
CA ASP A 120 -1.27 25.42 12.25
C ASP A 120 -2.41 24.52 12.77
N GLU A 121 -2.35 23.21 12.52
CA GLU A 121 -3.42 22.27 12.90
C GLU A 121 -3.17 21.65 14.29
N SER A 122 -4.07 21.83 15.25
CA SER A 122 -4.06 20.97 16.46
C SER A 122 -4.66 19.60 16.11
N LEU A 123 -3.97 18.50 16.47
CA LEU A 123 -4.45 17.14 16.22
C LEU A 123 -5.03 16.55 17.49
N SER A 124 -6.35 16.53 17.58
CA SER A 124 -7.04 15.85 18.68
C SER A 124 -6.98 14.34 18.53
N ARG A 125 -7.15 13.63 19.64
CA ARG A 125 -7.24 12.16 19.66
C ARG A 125 -8.40 11.67 18.78
N GLU A 126 -9.54 12.34 18.86
CA GLU A 126 -10.76 12.00 18.11
C GLU A 126 -10.54 12.17 16.61
N ALA A 127 -9.83 13.22 16.20
CA ALA A 127 -9.46 13.42 14.80
C ALA A 127 -8.54 12.29 14.30
N LEU A 128 -7.55 11.88 15.10
CA LEU A 128 -6.66 10.78 14.75
C LEU A 128 -7.40 9.44 14.67
N ILE A 129 -8.34 9.17 15.57
CA ILE A 129 -9.20 7.97 15.51
C ILE A 129 -10.07 7.97 14.24
N GLY A 130 -10.62 9.12 13.85
CA GLY A 130 -11.32 9.29 12.58
C GLY A 130 -10.42 8.92 11.39
N ARG A 131 -9.18 9.45 11.35
CA ARG A 131 -8.22 9.13 10.28
C ARG A 131 -7.82 7.65 10.26
N ILE A 132 -7.68 7.01 11.41
CA ILE A 132 -7.42 5.56 11.50
C ILE A 132 -8.57 4.78 10.84
N THR A 133 -9.81 5.20 11.06
CA THR A 133 -11.01 4.57 10.46
C THR A 133 -10.96 4.68 8.94
N ASP A 134 -10.64 5.85 8.40
CA ASP A 134 -10.53 6.05 6.94
C ASP A 134 -9.38 5.23 6.32
N ILE A 135 -8.22 5.18 6.98
CA ILE A 135 -7.08 4.37 6.56
C ILE A 135 -7.44 2.87 6.57
N ARG A 136 -8.16 2.43 7.60
CA ARG A 136 -8.62 1.05 7.73
C ARG A 136 -9.57 0.69 6.60
N GLU A 137 -10.56 1.53 6.32
CA GLU A 137 -11.51 1.30 5.21
C GLU A 137 -10.80 1.26 3.85
N TRP A 138 -9.83 2.17 3.62
CA TRP A 138 -8.99 2.13 2.41
C TRP A 138 -8.29 0.78 2.27
N CYS A 139 -7.62 0.32 3.33
CA CYS A 139 -6.86 -0.93 3.31
C CYS A 139 -7.76 -2.14 3.11
N GLU A 140 -8.94 -2.16 3.73
CA GLU A 140 -9.92 -3.24 3.60
C GLU A 140 -10.43 -3.36 2.16
N ARG A 141 -10.88 -2.24 1.58
CA ARG A 141 -11.41 -2.20 0.22
C ARG A 141 -10.35 -2.56 -0.80
N LEU A 142 -9.15 -1.99 -0.66
CA LEU A 142 -8.03 -2.32 -1.53
C LEU A 142 -7.63 -3.80 -1.39
N SER A 143 -7.64 -4.36 -0.18
CA SER A 143 -7.39 -5.78 0.07
C SER A 143 -8.39 -6.66 -0.68
N ALA A 144 -9.68 -6.33 -0.58
CA ALA A 144 -10.75 -7.07 -1.27
C ALA A 144 -10.60 -6.99 -2.80
N GLY A 145 -10.47 -5.79 -3.35
CA GLY A 145 -10.32 -5.58 -4.79
C GLY A 145 -9.03 -6.20 -5.35
N ALA A 146 -7.91 -6.07 -4.64
CA ALA A 146 -6.63 -6.65 -5.06
C ALA A 146 -6.63 -8.19 -4.96
N MET A 147 -7.26 -8.77 -3.94
CA MET A 147 -7.43 -10.22 -3.85
C MET A 147 -8.25 -10.75 -5.03
N ASP A 148 -9.40 -10.12 -5.31
CA ASP A 148 -10.28 -10.51 -6.40
C ASP A 148 -9.56 -10.38 -7.76
N ARG A 149 -8.88 -9.25 -8.00
CA ARG A 149 -8.26 -8.95 -9.29
C ARG A 149 -6.91 -9.63 -9.51
N PHE A 150 -6.05 -9.68 -8.50
CA PHE A 150 -4.65 -10.10 -8.61
C PHE A 150 -4.36 -11.45 -7.95
N GLY A 151 -5.23 -11.91 -7.04
CA GLY A 151 -4.96 -13.05 -6.17
C GLY A 151 -4.05 -12.71 -4.99
N TYR A 152 -3.90 -11.43 -4.65
CA TYR A 152 -3.10 -10.98 -3.51
C TYR A 152 -3.64 -9.69 -2.89
N ASP A 153 -3.81 -9.67 -1.57
CA ASP A 153 -4.40 -8.55 -0.80
C ASP A 153 -3.38 -7.54 -0.24
N GLY A 154 -2.08 -7.83 -0.36
CA GLY A 154 -1.01 -7.03 0.24
C GLY A 154 -0.71 -7.37 1.71
N PHE A 155 -1.53 -8.15 2.41
CA PHE A 155 -1.32 -8.48 3.82
C PHE A 155 -0.94 -9.94 4.05
N SER A 156 -1.60 -10.85 3.33
CA SER A 156 -1.43 -12.28 3.46
C SER A 156 0.01 -12.72 3.18
N GLY A 157 0.41 -13.80 3.86
CA GLY A 157 1.68 -14.50 3.65
C GLY A 157 2.94 -13.74 4.11
N PRO A 158 4.08 -14.47 4.21
CA PRO A 158 5.34 -13.91 4.70
C PRO A 158 6.08 -13.05 3.66
N THR A 159 5.70 -13.14 2.38
CA THR A 159 6.36 -12.42 1.27
C THR A 159 5.34 -12.02 0.21
N SER A 160 5.63 -10.94 -0.53
CA SER A 160 4.87 -10.54 -1.72
C SER A 160 5.50 -11.04 -3.03
N LEU A 161 6.70 -11.61 -2.99
CA LEU A 161 7.47 -12.02 -4.17
C LEU A 161 7.16 -13.47 -4.55
N PHE A 162 5.99 -13.69 -5.13
CA PHE A 162 5.51 -14.98 -5.62
C PHE A 162 4.57 -14.80 -6.82
N LYS A 163 4.40 -15.83 -7.65
CA LYS A 163 3.51 -15.81 -8.80
C LYS A 163 2.08 -16.16 -8.38
N THR A 164 1.09 -15.41 -8.86
CA THR A 164 -0.34 -15.73 -8.67
C THR A 164 -0.92 -16.53 -9.84
N ASN A 165 -0.13 -16.72 -10.91
CA ASN A 165 -0.47 -17.51 -12.11
C ASN A 165 -1.75 -17.02 -12.82
N ARG A 166 -2.04 -15.72 -12.75
CA ARG A 166 -3.13 -15.07 -13.49
C ARG A 166 -2.62 -14.55 -14.83
N GLY A 167 -2.98 -15.23 -15.92
CA GLY A 167 -2.46 -14.94 -17.26
C GLY A 167 -2.71 -13.51 -17.75
N ASP A 168 -3.87 -12.94 -17.40
CA ASP A 168 -4.22 -11.57 -17.74
C ASP A 168 -3.39 -10.53 -16.97
N VAL A 169 -3.07 -10.79 -15.70
CA VAL A 169 -2.17 -9.95 -14.89
C VAL A 169 -0.74 -10.03 -15.43
N ILE A 170 -0.26 -11.22 -15.77
CA ILE A 170 1.07 -11.42 -16.36
C ILE A 170 1.18 -10.63 -17.67
N ALA A 171 0.20 -10.75 -18.56
CA ALA A 171 0.19 -10.04 -19.84
C ALA A 171 0.17 -8.50 -19.65
N ALA A 172 -0.58 -7.99 -18.66
CA ALA A 172 -0.61 -6.58 -18.34
C ALA A 172 0.76 -6.08 -17.83
N VAL A 173 1.39 -6.84 -16.93
CA VAL A 173 2.69 -6.50 -16.34
C VAL A 173 3.79 -6.54 -17.40
N ASP A 174 3.83 -7.59 -18.21
CA ASP A 174 4.81 -7.71 -19.31
C ASP A 174 4.70 -6.51 -20.25
N LYS A 175 3.48 -6.14 -20.65
CA LYS A 175 3.24 -4.94 -21.46
C LYS A 175 3.74 -3.67 -20.77
N ALA A 176 3.50 -3.54 -19.47
CA ALA A 176 3.85 -2.36 -18.68
C ALA A 176 5.36 -2.15 -18.55
N VAL A 177 6.13 -3.23 -18.46
CA VAL A 177 7.60 -3.18 -18.28
C VAL A 177 8.39 -3.34 -19.58
N LYS A 178 7.77 -3.83 -20.67
CA LYS A 178 8.43 -4.15 -21.96
C LYS A 178 9.38 -3.08 -22.47
N ARG A 179 9.01 -1.79 -22.36
CA ARG A 179 9.78 -0.68 -22.93
C ARG A 179 11.14 -0.46 -22.25
N ARG A 180 11.20 -0.62 -20.93
CA ARG A 180 12.40 -0.31 -20.11
C ARG A 180 13.04 -1.56 -19.50
N GLY A 181 12.36 -2.70 -19.53
CA GLY A 181 12.68 -3.84 -18.68
C GLY A 181 12.22 -3.61 -17.23
N TRP A 182 11.91 -4.70 -16.53
CA TRP A 182 11.40 -4.61 -15.16
C TRP A 182 12.43 -4.02 -14.18
N GLN A 183 13.73 -4.23 -14.42
CA GLN A 183 14.80 -3.73 -13.54
C GLN A 183 14.83 -2.21 -13.52
N GLU A 184 14.86 -1.57 -14.70
CA GLU A 184 14.84 -0.12 -14.79
C GLU A 184 13.49 0.48 -14.36
N TYR A 185 12.39 -0.23 -14.62
CA TYR A 185 11.08 0.19 -14.12
C TYR A 185 11.00 0.18 -12.59
N ALA A 186 11.51 -0.88 -11.95
CA ALA A 186 11.54 -1.02 -10.49
C ALA A 186 12.32 0.09 -9.78
N LYS A 187 13.20 0.79 -10.50
CA LYS A 187 13.96 1.91 -9.94
C LYS A 187 13.16 3.19 -9.74
N THR A 188 12.06 3.34 -10.46
CA THR A 188 11.29 4.60 -10.42
C THR A 188 9.84 4.38 -10.10
N PHE A 189 9.29 3.21 -10.46
CA PHE A 189 7.85 2.95 -10.53
C PHE A 189 7.09 4.03 -11.33
N GLN A 190 7.80 4.73 -12.21
CA GLN A 190 7.28 5.78 -13.07
C GLN A 190 7.24 5.31 -14.53
N ARG A 191 6.32 5.89 -15.31
CA ARG A 191 6.12 5.58 -16.73
C ARG A 191 7.31 5.96 -17.61
#